data_AF-A0A8T6QLE7-F1
#
_entry.id   AF-A0A8T6QLE7-F1
#
_cell.length_a   1.000
_cell.length_b   1.000
_cell.length_c   1.000
_cell.angle_alpha   90.00
_cell.angle_beta   90.00
_cell.angle_gamma   90.00
#
_symmetry.space_group_name_H-M   'P 1'
#
loop_
_entity.id
_entity.type
_entity.pdbx_description
1 polymer ?
#
loop_
_entity_poly.entity_id
_entity_poly.type
_entity_poly.pdbx_seq_one_letter_code
_entity_poly.pdbx_strand_id
1 'polypeptide(L)' 'RVLEVLNKEPLAGEYFDGELIAALSTIKGEDLKDQKSTFTQIRQLINQLEPSDINDDLRKDILKINQIIV' A
#
# COMPACT_ATOMS: atom_id res chain seq x y z
N ARG A 1 -7.18 8.49 7.36
CA ARG A 1 -6.40 7.67 8.33
C ARG A 1 -5.25 6.91 7.66
N VAL A 2 -5.47 5.82 6.91
CA VAL A 2 -4.36 5.03 6.30
C VAL A 2 -3.44 5.89 5.42
N LEU A 3 -4.03 6.68 4.51
CA LEU A 3 -3.27 7.61 3.66
C LEU A 3 -2.41 8.60 4.47
N GLU A 4 -2.89 9.08 5.62
CA GLU A 4 -2.14 10.02 6.47
C GLU A 4 -0.97 9.34 7.18
N VAL A 5 -1.14 8.06 7.57
CA VAL A 5 -0.06 7.26 8.16
C VAL A 5 1.04 7.05 7.12
N LEU A 6 0.70 6.57 5.92
CA LEU A 6 1.68 6.33 4.86
C LEU A 6 2.37 7.60 4.36
N ASN A 7 1.71 8.77 4.42
CA ASN A 7 2.38 10.05 4.11
C ASN A 7 3.46 10.42 5.13
N LYS A 8 3.33 9.99 6.38
CA LYS A 8 4.31 10.28 7.43
C LYS A 8 5.39 9.20 7.52
N GLU A 9 4.98 7.95 7.36
CA GLU A 9 5.81 6.77 7.50
C GLU A 9 5.41 5.76 6.42
N PRO A 10 6.03 5.85 5.21
CA PRO A 10 5.64 5.04 4.06
C PRO A 10 5.79 3.53 4.26
N LEU A 11 6.71 3.12 5.14
CA LEU A 11 6.94 1.72 5.53
C LEU A 11 6.33 1.40 6.91
N ALA A 12 5.26 2.09 7.31
CA ALA A 12 4.64 1.87 8.62
C ALA A 12 4.30 0.40 8.89
N GLY A 13 4.63 -0.05 10.09
CA GLY A 13 4.29 -1.36 10.62
C GLY A 13 4.60 -1.47 12.11
N GLU A 14 3.95 -2.42 12.78
CA GLU A 14 4.15 -2.69 14.21
C GLU A 14 5.18 -3.81 14.40
N TYR A 15 5.08 -4.87 13.59
CA TYR A 15 5.95 -6.05 13.69
C TYR A 15 7.11 -6.04 12.70
N PHE A 16 6.92 -5.40 11.54
CA PHE A 16 7.95 -5.26 10.51
C PHE A 16 7.66 -4.07 9.58
N ASP A 17 8.71 -3.54 8.97
CA ASP A 17 8.60 -2.44 8.01
C ASP A 17 7.78 -2.87 6.78
N GLY A 18 6.78 -2.05 6.45
CA GLY A 18 5.87 -2.30 5.33
C GLY A 18 4.67 -3.18 5.68
N GLU A 19 4.41 -3.49 6.96
CA GLU A 19 3.24 -4.28 7.38
C GLU A 19 1.92 -3.69 6.87
N LEU A 20 1.77 -2.36 6.88
CA LEU A 20 0.56 -1.72 6.38
C LEU A 20 0.39 -1.91 4.86
N ILE A 21 1.47 -1.92 4.09
CA ILE A 21 1.46 -2.23 2.65
C ILE A 21 1.10 -3.70 2.43
N ALA A 22 1.67 -4.61 3.23
CA ALA A 22 1.33 -6.04 3.18
C ALA A 22 -0.16 -6.26 3.47
N ALA A 23 -0.73 -5.57 4.47
CA ALA A 23 -2.17 -5.62 4.75
C ALA A 23 -3.01 -5.08 3.59
N LEU A 24 -2.62 -3.95 2.99
CA LEU A 24 -3.31 -3.37 1.83
C LEU A 24 -3.29 -4.30 0.61
N SER A 25 -2.26 -5.12 0.45
CA SER A 25 -2.13 -6.08 -0.66
C SER A 25 -3.18 -7.21 -0.62
N THR A 26 -3.83 -7.39 0.54
CA THR A 26 -4.89 -8.41 0.73
C THR A 26 -6.29 -7.91 0.42
N ILE A 27 -6.46 -6.59 0.19
CA ILE A 27 -7.76 -5.99 -0.09
C ILE A 27 -8.26 -6.42 -1.47
N LYS A 28 -9.56 -6.72 -1.58
CA LYS A 28 -10.22 -6.89 -2.88
C LYS A 28 -10.86 -5.58 -3.33
N GLY A 29 -10.88 -5.35 -4.63
CA GLY A 29 -11.44 -4.13 -5.21
C GLY A 29 -12.91 -3.88 -4.83
N GLU A 30 -13.69 -4.94 -4.66
CA GLU A 30 -15.09 -4.90 -4.20
C GLU A 30 -15.25 -4.35 -2.76
N ASP A 31 -14.25 -4.54 -1.90
CA ASP A 31 -14.28 -4.09 -0.51
C ASP A 31 -14.02 -2.59 -0.36
N LEU A 32 -13.52 -1.94 -1.42
CA LEU A 32 -13.15 -0.53 -1.39
C LEU A 32 -14.36 0.42 -1.35
N LYS A 33 -15.52 0.00 -1.87
CA LYS A 33 -16.77 0.78 -1.85
C LYS A 33 -16.54 2.25 -2.28
N ASP A 34 -16.78 3.21 -1.39
CA ASP A 34 -16.64 4.66 -1.64
C ASP A 34 -15.22 5.19 -1.43
N GLN A 35 -14.28 4.34 -1.02
CA GLN A 35 -12.89 4.72 -0.72
C GLN A 35 -11.93 4.55 -1.92
N LYS A 36 -12.45 4.29 -3.12
CA LYS A 36 -11.65 4.08 -4.34
C LYS A 36 -10.66 5.22 -4.61
N SER A 37 -11.10 6.48 -4.48
CA SER A 37 -10.23 7.64 -4.67
C SER A 37 -9.10 7.72 -3.65
N THR A 38 -9.38 7.35 -2.39
CA THR A 38 -8.36 7.26 -1.33
C THR A 38 -7.37 6.13 -1.63
N PHE A 39 -7.87 4.98 -2.09
CA PHE A 39 -7.02 3.85 -2.46
C PHE A 39 -6.10 4.17 -3.64
N THR A 40 -6.60 4.89 -4.65
CA THR A 40 -5.78 5.36 -5.78
C THR A 40 -4.64 6.26 -5.31
N GLN A 41 -4.89 7.16 -4.36
CA GLN A 41 -3.84 8.01 -3.77
C GLN A 41 -2.80 7.20 -2.99
N ILE A 42 -3.25 6.21 -2.21
CA ILE A 42 -2.36 5.29 -1.50
C ILE A 42 -1.49 4.52 -2.50
N ARG A 43 -2.07 4.00 -3.58
CA ARG A 43 -1.33 3.31 -4.65
C ARG A 43 -0.27 4.21 -5.27
N GLN A 44 -0.60 5.46 -5.56
CA GLN A 44 0.37 6.41 -6.12
C GLN A 44 1.53 6.65 -5.17
N LEU A 45 1.25 6.88 -3.88
CA LEU A 45 2.26 7.11 -2.86
C LEU A 45 3.20 5.91 -2.70
N ILE A 46 2.66 4.70 -2.63
CA ILE A 46 3.45 3.47 -2.47
C ILE A 46 4.40 3.23 -3.67
N ASN A 47 3.97 3.58 -4.89
CA ASN A 47 4.80 3.45 -6.08
C ASN A 47 5.92 4.51 -6.20
N GLN A 48 5.99 5.47 -5.28
CA GLN A 48 7.07 6.46 -5.20
C GLN A 48 8.19 6.05 -4.24
N LEU A 49 8.04 4.90 -3.56
CA LEU A 49 9.08 4.36 -2.69
C LEU A 49 10.35 4.03 -3.48
N GLU A 50 11.51 4.41 -2.93
CA GLU A 50 12.79 4.12 -3.54
C GLU A 50 13.06 2.61 -3.54
N PRO A 51 13.54 2.03 -4.66
CA PRO A 51 13.83 0.60 -4.72
C PRO A 51 14.81 0.11 -3.65
N SER A 52 15.71 0.96 -3.14
CA SER A 52 16.63 0.59 -2.06
C SER A 52 15.92 0.24 -0.76
N ASP A 53 14.72 0.76 -0.56
CA ASP A 53 13.99 0.71 0.71
C ASP A 53 12.98 -0.45 0.75
N ILE A 54 12.86 -1.20 -0.35
CA ILE A 54 11.82 -2.21 -0.56
C ILE A 54 12.46 -3.58 -0.82
N ASN A 55 12.21 -4.52 0.10
CA ASN A 55 12.60 -5.92 -0.07
C ASN A 55 11.69 -6.66 -1.08
N ASP A 56 12.07 -7.87 -1.47
CA ASP A 56 11.37 -8.64 -2.50
C ASP A 56 9.92 -8.99 -2.17
N ASP A 57 9.59 -9.19 -0.89
CA ASP A 57 8.23 -9.52 -0.47
C ASP A 57 7.33 -8.29 -0.53
N LEU A 58 7.83 -7.14 -0.07
CA LEU A 58 7.15 -5.87 -0.19
C LEU A 58 6.95 -5.49 -1.66
N ARG A 59 7.92 -5.76 -2.54
CA ARG A 59 7.74 -5.59 -4.00
C ARG A 59 6.57 -6.42 -4.54
N LYS A 60 6.44 -7.68 -4.12
CA LYS A 60 5.30 -8.52 -4.54
C LYS A 60 3.98 -7.95 -4.05
N ASP A 61 3.93 -7.43 -2.83
CA ASP A 61 2.73 -6.83 -2.27
C ASP A 61 2.33 -5.52 -2.98
N ILE A 62 3.30 -4.68 -3.33
CA ILE A 62 3.07 -3.49 -4.16
C ILE A 62 2.51 -3.89 -5.54
N LEU A 63 3.04 -4.96 -6.16
CA LEU A 63 2.51 -5.46 -7.42
C LEU A 63 1.06 -5.94 -7.31
N LYS A 64 0.69 -6.64 -6.23
CA LYS A 64 -0.71 -7.01 -5.97
C LYS A 64 -1.60 -5.77 -5.82
N ILE A 65 -1.14 -4.76 -5.08
CA ILE A 65 -1.86 -3.48 -4.91
C ILE A 65 -2.13 -2.83 -6.27
N ASN A 66 -1.15 -2.84 -7.18
CA ASN A 66 -1.27 -2.29 -8.52
C ASN A 66 -2.28 -3.04 -9.41
N GLN A 67 -2.52 -4.32 -9.13
CA GLN A 67 -3.45 -5.17 -9.88
C GLN A 67 -4.90 -5.09 -9.38
N ILE A 68 -5.15 -4.49 -8.21
CA ILE A 68 -6.52 -4.34 -7.70
C ILE A 68 -7.34 -3.45 -8.65
N ILE A 69 -8.46 -3.96 -9.14
CA ILE A 69 -9.38 -3.20 -9.99
C ILE A 69 -10.24 -2.32 -9.08
N VAL A 70 -10.12 -1.00 -9.25
CA VAL A 70 -10.86 0.03 -8.48
C VAL A 70 -11.99 0.63 -9.29
#